data_AF-A0A2T7UZX6-F1
#
_entry.id   AF-A0A2T7UZX6-F1
#
_cell.length_a   1.000
_cell.length_b   1.000
_cell.length_c   1.000
_cell.angle_alpha   90.00
_cell.angle_beta   90.00
_cell.angle_gamma   90.00
#
_symmetry.space_group_name_H-M   'P 1'
#
loop_
_entity.id
_entity.type
_entity.pdbx_description
1 polymer ?
#
loop_
_entity_poly.entity_id
_entity_poly.type
_entity_poly.pdbx_seq_one_letter_code
_entity_poly.pdbx_strand_id
1 'polypeptide(L)'
;MTTGDIEDLFVTLLVGVAGGSDASWRKAVGPVTALPVVFHPRSNWSIAPQGSARQIEAIEKAEAIIRQEHPYVPSPVSGPRRRGDRRLPSGGLRRRTCAAS
;
A
#
# COMPACT_ATOMS: atom_id res chain seq x y z
N MET A 1 -0.52 -8.46 4.35
CA MET A 1 -1.21 -7.21 4.63
C MET A 1 -0.86 -6.19 3.55
N THR A 2 -1.78 -5.97 2.62
CA THR A 2 -1.76 -4.89 1.63
C THR A 2 -2.53 -3.68 2.17
N THR A 3 -2.51 -2.54 1.47
CA THR A 3 -3.37 -1.40 1.83
C THR A 3 -4.85 -1.74 1.72
N GLY A 4 -5.24 -2.57 0.75
CA GLY A 4 -6.60 -3.09 0.62
C GLY A 4 -6.99 -3.96 1.80
N ASP A 5 -6.09 -4.83 2.27
CA ASP A 5 -6.33 -5.64 3.46
C ASP A 5 -6.55 -4.77 4.70
N ILE A 6 -5.80 -3.66 4.86
CA ILE A 6 -5.99 -2.70 5.96
C ILE A 6 -7.36 -2.01 5.84
N GLU A 7 -7.77 -1.60 4.64
CA GLU A 7 -9.09 -1.00 4.41
C GLU A 7 -10.22 -1.97 4.80
N ASP A 8 -10.11 -3.24 4.38
CA ASP A 8 -11.10 -4.26 4.71
C ASP A 8 -11.14 -4.58 6.21
N LEU A 9 -10.00 -4.50 6.92
CA LEU A 9 -9.96 -4.61 8.38
C LEU A 9 -10.69 -3.46 9.05
N PHE A 10 -10.50 -2.22 8.61
CA PHE A 10 -11.26 -1.07 9.11
C PHE A 10 -12.76 -1.31 8.93
N VAL A 11 -13.18 -1.67 7.73
CA VAL A 11 -14.59 -1.90 7.40
C VAL A 11 -15.17 -3.00 8.28
N THR A 12 -14.49 -4.14 8.38
CA THR A 12 -14.93 -5.29 9.17
C THR A 12 -15.08 -4.93 10.65
N LEU A 13 -14.08 -4.27 11.22
CA LEU A 13 -14.12 -3.86 12.63
C LEU A 13 -15.22 -2.83 12.88
N LEU A 14 -15.32 -1.79 12.05
CA LEU A 14 -16.27 -0.70 12.25
C LEU A 14 -17.73 -1.15 12.07
N VAL A 15 -18.02 -1.98 11.07
CA VAL A 15 -19.35 -2.61 10.93
C VAL A 15 -19.65 -3.48 12.15
N GLY A 16 -18.68 -4.27 12.61
CA GLY A 16 -18.85 -5.15 13.77
C GLY A 16 -19.15 -4.42 15.08
N VAL A 17 -18.47 -3.29 15.35
CA VAL A 17 -18.58 -2.58 16.64
C VAL A 17 -19.57 -1.42 16.65
N ALA A 18 -19.75 -0.75 15.50
CA ALA A 18 -20.55 0.48 15.40
C ALA A 18 -21.77 0.34 14.47
N GLY A 19 -21.94 -0.81 13.81
CA GLY A 19 -23.01 -1.05 12.84
C GLY A 19 -22.81 -0.23 11.56
N GLY A 20 -23.89 0.04 10.83
CA GLY A 20 -23.83 0.77 9.55
C GLY A 20 -23.48 -0.13 8.36
N SER A 21 -23.10 0.47 7.25
CA SER A 21 -22.78 -0.26 6.01
C SER A 21 -21.31 -0.12 5.63
N ASP A 22 -20.78 -1.14 4.98
CA ASP A 22 -19.41 -1.15 4.44
C ASP A 22 -19.10 0.09 3.59
N ALA A 23 -20.03 0.46 2.70
CA ALA A 23 -19.86 1.61 1.82
C ALA A 23 -19.77 2.93 2.60
N SER A 24 -20.51 3.06 3.71
CA SER A 24 -20.43 4.22 4.58
C SER A 24 -19.06 4.31 5.26
N TRP A 25 -18.54 3.18 5.74
CA TRP A 25 -17.25 3.13 6.42
C TRP A 25 -16.07 3.31 5.47
N ARG A 26 -16.08 2.69 4.28
CA ARG A 26 -15.04 2.95 3.26
C ARG A 26 -14.95 4.43 2.92
N LYS A 27 -16.11 5.09 2.77
CA LYS A 27 -16.16 6.53 2.53
C LYS A 27 -15.62 7.35 3.71
N ALA A 28 -15.95 6.95 4.94
CA ALA A 28 -15.54 7.67 6.15
C ALA A 28 -14.06 7.46 6.49
N VAL A 29 -13.50 6.26 6.29
CA VAL A 29 -12.07 5.98 6.49
C VAL A 29 -11.22 6.67 5.43
N GLY A 30 -11.72 6.68 4.19
CA GLY A 30 -10.95 7.14 3.04
C GLY A 30 -9.88 6.15 2.62
N PRO A 31 -9.06 6.49 1.61
CA PRO A 31 -8.05 5.58 1.08
C PRO A 31 -6.92 5.33 2.09
N VAL A 32 -6.52 4.08 2.23
CA VAL A 32 -5.29 3.71 2.95
C VAL A 32 -4.08 3.95 2.05
N THR A 33 -3.21 4.86 2.47
CA THR A 33 -2.01 5.24 1.70
C THR A 33 -0.79 4.58 2.31
N ALA A 34 -0.06 3.79 1.50
CA ALA A 34 1.25 3.27 1.91
C ALA A 34 2.31 4.38 1.89
N LEU A 35 3.13 4.41 2.93
CA LEU A 35 4.19 5.37 3.15
C LEU A 35 5.56 4.67 3.11
N PRO A 36 6.64 5.35 2.71
CA PRO A 36 7.99 4.81 2.78
C PRO A 36 8.37 4.40 4.21
N VAL A 37 8.72 3.13 4.42
CA VAL A 37 9.07 2.64 5.77
C VAL A 37 10.28 3.36 6.37
N VAL A 38 11.22 3.82 5.53
CA VAL A 38 12.43 4.55 5.97
C VAL A 38 12.12 5.87 6.67
N PHE A 39 11.01 6.52 6.34
CA PHE A 39 10.56 7.77 6.97
C PHE A 39 9.48 7.54 8.04
N HIS A 40 8.86 6.36 8.03
CA HIS A 40 7.75 6.00 8.89
C HIS A 40 8.01 4.65 9.61
N PRO A 41 8.99 4.61 10.53
CA PRO A 41 9.45 3.36 11.14
C PRO A 41 8.50 2.77 12.18
N ARG A 42 7.45 3.50 12.60
CA ARG A 42 6.44 2.99 13.57
C ARG A 42 5.26 2.31 12.89
N SER A 43 4.88 2.81 11.72
CA SER A 43 3.84 2.26 10.86
C SER A 43 3.96 2.96 9.52
N ASN A 44 3.85 2.23 8.42
CA ASN A 44 4.08 2.77 7.09
C ASN A 44 2.79 2.92 6.28
N TRP A 45 1.69 3.27 6.94
CA TRP A 45 0.45 3.62 6.28
C TRP A 45 -0.30 4.73 7.01
N SER A 46 -1.11 5.49 6.27
CA SER A 46 -1.98 6.54 6.80
C SER A 46 -3.37 6.50 6.16
N ILE A 47 -4.32 7.13 6.85
CA ILE A 47 -5.69 7.39 6.37
C ILE A 47 -6.02 8.87 6.57
N ALA A 48 -7.09 9.34 5.94
CA ALA A 48 -7.61 10.68 6.10
C ALA A 48 -9.11 10.61 6.43
N PRO A 49 -9.46 10.34 7.71
CA PRO A 49 -10.84 10.12 8.11
C PRO A 49 -11.73 11.34 7.85
N GLN A 50 -12.97 11.08 7.46
CA GLN A 50 -14.00 12.06 7.21
C GLN A 50 -15.35 11.58 7.75
N GLY A 51 -16.30 12.50 7.93
CA GLY A 51 -17.66 12.19 8.34
C GLY A 51 -18.04 12.83 9.66
N SER A 52 -18.99 12.21 10.37
CA SER A 52 -19.45 12.71 11.66
C SER A 52 -18.40 12.52 12.75
N ALA A 53 -18.50 13.32 13.82
CA ALA A 53 -17.62 13.19 15.00
C ALA A 53 -17.60 11.75 15.56
N ARG A 54 -18.77 11.08 15.59
CA ARG A 54 -18.88 9.68 16.03
C ARG A 54 -18.13 8.72 15.11
N GLN A 55 -18.15 8.95 13.80
CA GLN A 55 -17.41 8.13 12.85
C GLN A 55 -15.91 8.32 13.00
N ILE A 56 -15.46 9.58 13.12
CA ILE A 56 -14.04 9.90 13.32
C ILE A 56 -13.52 9.24 14.60
N GLU A 57 -14.24 9.36 15.72
CA GLU A 57 -13.87 8.74 16.98
C GLU A 57 -13.78 7.20 16.88
N ALA A 58 -14.72 6.56 16.17
CA ALA A 58 -14.70 5.13 15.95
C ALA A 58 -13.50 4.71 15.08
N ILE A 59 -13.19 5.50 14.04
CA ILE A 59 -12.04 5.27 13.15
C ILE A 59 -10.73 5.41 13.90
N GLU A 60 -10.55 6.44 14.73
CA GLU A 60 -9.33 6.64 15.54
C GLU A 60 -9.07 5.45 16.50
N LYS A 61 -10.13 4.93 17.12
CA LYS A 61 -10.04 3.73 17.97
C LYS A 61 -9.66 2.49 17.18
N ALA A 62 -10.29 2.26 16.03
CA ALA A 62 -9.97 1.14 15.14
C ALA A 62 -8.52 1.26 14.60
N GLU A 63 -8.09 2.48 14.25
CA GLU A 63 -6.75 2.78 13.75
C GLU A 63 -5.68 2.39 14.77
N ALA A 64 -5.89 2.73 16.05
CA ALA A 64 -4.97 2.35 17.11
C ALA A 64 -4.81 0.82 17.22
N ILE A 65 -5.91 0.07 17.14
CA ILE A 65 -5.92 -1.41 17.21
C ILE A 65 -5.23 -2.01 15.98
N ILE A 66 -5.66 -1.62 14.78
CA ILE A 66 -5.10 -2.15 13.54
C ILE A 66 -3.61 -1.84 13.44
N ARG A 67 -3.18 -0.64 13.86
CA ARG A 67 -1.76 -0.26 13.84
C ARG A 67 -0.92 -1.06 14.83
N GLN A 68 -1.49 -1.47 15.96
CA GLN A 68 -0.81 -2.33 16.93
C GLN A 68 -0.53 -3.73 16.33
N GLU A 69 -1.52 -4.32 15.65
CA GLU A 69 -1.42 -5.69 15.11
C GLU A 69 -0.73 -5.73 13.73
N HIS A 70 -0.95 -4.69 12.92
CA HIS A 70 -0.56 -4.64 11.51
C HIS A 70 0.09 -3.30 11.15
N PRO A 71 1.25 -2.97 11.75
CA PRO A 71 1.91 -1.69 11.51
C PRO A 71 2.42 -1.51 10.08
N TYR A 72 2.63 -2.61 9.34
CA TYR A 72 3.31 -2.57 8.05
C TYR A 72 2.52 -3.16 6.86
N VAL A 73 2.63 -2.48 5.72
CA VAL A 73 2.22 -2.90 4.38
C VAL A 73 3.42 -2.80 3.43
N PRO A 74 3.38 -3.41 2.21
CA PRO A 74 4.44 -3.21 1.22
C PRO A 74 4.79 -1.73 1.02
N SER A 75 6.03 -1.36 1.31
CA SER A 75 6.51 0.01 1.18
C SER A 75 6.50 0.43 -0.29
N PRO A 76 6.01 1.65 -0.62
CA PRO A 76 6.15 2.18 -1.97
C PRO A 76 7.63 2.33 -2.31
N VAL A 77 7.97 2.09 -3.57
CA VAL A 77 9.33 2.24 -4.07
C VAL A 77 9.73 3.71 -3.95
N SER A 78 10.62 4.01 -3.02
CA SER A 78 11.10 5.37 -2.77
C SER A 78 12.38 5.60 -3.54
N GLY A 79 12.27 6.19 -4.72
CA GLY A 79 13.45 6.63 -5.46
C GLY A 79 13.09 7.11 -6.87
N PRO A 80 13.89 8.01 -7.46
CA PRO A 80 13.76 8.27 -8.88
C PRO A 80 14.04 6.95 -9.60
N ARG A 81 13.13 6.52 -10.49
CA ARG A 81 13.50 5.54 -11.51
C ARG A 81 14.73 6.12 -12.21
N ARG A 82 15.92 5.55 -12.00
CA ARG A 82 17.04 5.87 -12.88
C ARG A 82 16.58 5.44 -14.27
N ARG A 83 16.26 6.43 -15.11
CA ARG A 83 15.94 6.26 -16.53
C ARG A 83 17.19 5.67 -17.17
N GLY A 84 17.28 4.34 -17.21
CA GLY A 84 18.53 3.65 -17.55
C GLY A 84 18.46 2.14 -17.68
N ASP A 85 17.40 1.46 -17.21
CA ASP A 85 17.23 0.03 -17.46
C ASP A 85 16.61 -0.20 -18.86
N ARG A 86 17.33 0.26 -19.88
CA ARG A 86 17.12 -0.18 -21.26
C ARG A 86 17.91 -1.48 -21.36
N ARG A 87 17.23 -2.63 -21.28
CA ARG A 87 17.81 -3.93 -21.65
C ARG A 87 18.61 -3.76 -22.93
N LEU A 88 19.93 -3.88 -22.85
CA LEU A 88 20.76 -4.03 -24.03
C LEU A 88 20.30 -5.32 -24.72
N PRO A 89 19.87 -5.29 -25.99
CA PRO A 89 19.66 -6.53 -26.71
C PRO A 89 21.00 -7.26 -26.76
N SER A 90 21.03 -8.50 -26.28
CA SER A 90 22.17 -9.39 -26.39
C SER A 90 22.52 -9.53 -27.88
N GLY A 91 23.48 -8.73 -28.34
CA GLY A 91 24.02 -8.81 -29.68
C GLY A 91 24.67 -10.18 -29.84
N GLY A 92 24.01 -11.05 -30.61
CA GLY A 92 24.50 -12.37 -30.94
C GLY A 92 25.88 -12.30 -31.60
N LEU A 93 26.83 -13.02 -30.99
CA LEU A 93 28.17 -13.24 -31.52
C LEU A 93 28.06 -14.03 -32.83
N ARG A 94 28.04 -13.35 -33.99
CA ARG A 94 28.14 -14.03 -35.28
C ARG A 94 29.57 -14.58 -35.44
N ARG A 95 29.71 -15.89 -35.24
CA ARG A 95 30.89 -16.66 -35.65
C ARG A 95 31.03 -16.54 -37.17
N ARG A 96 32.17 -16.03 -37.63
CA ARG A 96 32.61 -16.17 -39.02
C ARG A 96 33.12 -17.59 -39.20
N THR A 97 32.44 -18.39 -40.01
CA THR A 97 33.01 -19.64 -40.55
C THR A 97 33.73 -19.30 -41.84
N CYS A 98 35.02 -19.63 -41.89
CA CYS A 98 35.80 -19.68 -43.13
C CYS A 98 35.24 -20.76 -44.06
N ALA A 99 35.18 -20.49 -45.35
CA ALA A 99 35.07 -21.51 -46.39
C ALA A 99 36.20 -21.29 -47.39
N ALA A 100 37.01 -22.32 -47.55
CA ALA A 100 38.08 -22.44 -48.52
C ALA A 100 37.51 -22.79 -49.90
N SER A 101 38.15 -22.30 -50.95
CA SER A 101 38.33 -22.98 -52.25
C SER A 101 39.48 -22.30 -52.98
#